data_AF-A0AA35ZT91-F1
#
_entry.id   AF-A0AA35ZT91-F1
#
_cell.length_a   1.000
_cell.length_b   1.000
_cell.length_c   1.000
_cell.angle_alpha   90.00
_cell.angle_beta   90.00
_cell.angle_gamma   90.00
#
_symmetry.space_group_name_H-M   'P 1'
#
loop_
_entity.id
_entity.type
_entity.pdbx_description
1 polymer ?
#
loop_
_entity_poly.entity_id
_entity_poly.type
_entity_poly.pdbx_seq_one_letter_code
_entity_poly.pdbx_strand_id
1 'polypeptide(L)'
;MPSPSLLSILKNRLILEETNYDTNMLISQNTSMVSQLNPDQLTIYEKVVDAEQKKKQLLLFVYGSGGTGKTFLWTTILSYFRSKGKIILAVAASGIASLLLPSGRTAHSRFVIPIDFTDKSSCNIKKKNAACRAPKEDFYDHMG
;
A
#
# COMPACT_ATOMS: atom_id res chain seq x y z
N MET A 1 24.05 1.17 9.52
CA MET A 1 23.62 1.65 8.18
C MET A 1 24.12 0.68 7.12
N PRO A 2 23.35 0.38 6.06
CA PRO A 2 23.81 -0.50 4.97
C PRO A 2 25.01 0.09 4.22
N SER A 3 25.84 -0.77 3.62
CA SER A 3 27.05 -0.33 2.90
C SER A 3 26.71 0.50 1.65
N PRO A 4 27.58 1.44 1.22
CA PRO A 4 27.36 2.24 0.01
C PRO A 4 27.17 1.40 -1.27
N SER A 5 27.83 0.25 -1.36
CA SER A 5 27.67 -0.70 -2.47
C SER A 5 26.31 -1.38 -2.46
N LEU A 6 25.77 -1.72 -1.29
CA LEU A 6 24.41 -2.27 -1.18
C LEU A 6 23.36 -1.22 -1.56
N LEU A 7 23.57 0.05 -1.17
CA LEU A 7 22.68 1.14 -1.55
C LEU A 7 22.65 1.40 -3.06
N SER A 8 23.80 1.32 -3.76
CA SER A 8 23.83 1.46 -5.21
C SER A 8 23.15 0.30 -5.93
N ILE A 9 23.37 -0.94 -5.47
CA ILE A 9 22.70 -2.13 -5.99
C ILE A 9 21.18 -2.03 -5.80
N LEU A 10 20.74 -1.62 -4.60
CA LEU A 10 19.32 -1.44 -4.30
C LEU A 10 18.68 -0.33 -5.15
N LYS A 11 19.36 0.80 -5.36
CA LYS A 11 18.88 1.86 -6.25
C LYS A 11 18.66 1.35 -7.68
N ASN A 12 19.64 0.66 -8.24
CA ASN A 12 19.54 0.10 -9.60
C ASN A 12 18.40 -0.91 -9.70
N ARG A 13 18.25 -1.78 -8.70
CA ARG A 13 17.18 -2.77 -8.65
C ARG A 13 15.80 -2.13 -8.54
N LEU A 14 15.62 -1.11 -7.71
CA LEU A 14 14.34 -0.42 -7.53
C LEU A 14 13.90 0.29 -8.81
N ILE A 15 14.84 0.94 -9.51
CA ILE A 15 14.57 1.58 -10.80
C ILE A 15 14.13 0.50 -11.80
N LEU A 16 14.90 -0.58 -11.92
CA LEU A 16 14.60 -1.67 -12.85
C LEU A 16 13.21 -2.29 -12.60
N GLU A 17 12.88 -2.55 -11.33
CA GLU A 17 11.57 -3.12 -10.95
C GLU A 17 10.39 -2.20 -11.34
N GLU A 18 10.57 -0.88 -11.31
CA GLU A 18 9.50 0.07 -11.64
C GLU A 18 9.50 0.55 -13.11
N THR A 19 10.58 0.32 -13.87
CA THR A 19 10.67 0.72 -15.29
C THR A 19 10.44 -0.43 -16.27
N ASN A 20 10.38 -1.69 -15.81
CA ASN A 20 10.25 -2.87 -16.68
C ASN A 20 8.80 -3.26 -17.01
N TYR A 21 7.85 -2.34 -16.90
CA TYR A 21 6.45 -2.60 -17.23
C TYR A 21 6.15 -2.35 -18.70
N ASP A 22 5.27 -3.16 -19.30
CA ASP A 22 4.65 -2.86 -20.59
C ASP A 22 3.64 -1.72 -20.40
N THR A 23 4.02 -0.53 -20.85
CA THR A 23 3.21 0.68 -20.70
C THR A 23 1.91 0.60 -21.49
N ASN A 24 1.88 -0.04 -22.67
CA ASN A 24 0.69 -0.12 -23.50
C ASN A 24 -0.37 -1.01 -22.84
N MET A 25 0.06 -2.17 -22.34
CA MET A 25 -0.81 -3.06 -21.58
C MET A 25 -1.39 -2.36 -20.35
N LEU A 26 -0.56 -1.60 -19.63
CA LEU A 26 -1.00 -0.86 -18.45
C LEU A 26 -1.98 0.27 -18.77
N ILE A 27 -1.85 0.95 -19.92
CA ILE A 27 -2.83 1.97 -20.34
C ILE A 27 -4.21 1.32 -20.55
N SER A 28 -4.26 0.19 -21.25
CA SER A 28 -5.52 -0.53 -21.49
C SER A 28 -6.12 -1.05 -20.18
N GLN A 29 -5.29 -1.64 -19.30
CA GLN A 29 -5.73 -2.10 -17.98
C GLN A 29 -6.24 -0.95 -17.12
N ASN A 30 -5.51 0.16 -17.04
CA ASN A 30 -5.91 1.32 -16.26
C ASN A 30 -7.26 1.87 -16.73
N THR A 31 -7.46 2.01 -18.04
CA THR A 31 -8.74 2.44 -18.62
C THR A 31 -9.90 1.55 -18.15
N SER A 32 -9.72 0.22 -18.20
CA SER A 32 -10.73 -0.75 -17.75
C SER A 32 -10.97 -0.71 -16.24
N MET A 33 -9.93 -0.46 -15.44
CA MET A 33 -10.07 -0.35 -13.99
C MET A 33 -10.78 0.94 -13.59
N VAL A 34 -10.50 2.06 -14.26
CA VAL A 34 -11.12 3.36 -13.99
C VAL A 34 -12.63 3.30 -14.24
N SER A 35 -13.09 2.60 -15.29
CA SER A 35 -14.52 2.43 -15.55
C SER A 35 -15.26 1.59 -14.50
N GLN A 36 -14.55 0.90 -13.62
CA GLN A 36 -15.11 0.08 -12.54
C GLN A 36 -15.05 0.76 -11.17
N LEU A 37 -14.49 1.97 -11.08
CA LEU A 37 -14.45 2.72 -9.81
C LEU A 37 -15.86 3.18 -9.45
N ASN A 38 -16.19 3.08 -8.15
CA ASN A 38 -17.38 3.76 -7.63
C ASN A 38 -17.15 5.29 -7.57
N PRO A 39 -18.21 6.11 -7.39
CA PRO A 39 -18.08 7.57 -7.43
C PRO A 39 -17.06 8.16 -6.45
N ASP A 40 -16.97 7.64 -5.22
CA ASP A 40 -16.03 8.11 -4.20
C ASP A 40 -14.58 7.78 -4.58
N GLN A 41 -14.35 6.55 -5.05
CA GLN A 41 -13.05 6.10 -5.53
C GLN A 41 -12.62 6.89 -6.76
N LEU A 42 -13.53 7.16 -7.70
CA LEU A 42 -13.27 7.96 -8.89
C LEU A 42 -12.85 9.39 -8.50
N THR A 43 -13.56 10.00 -7.55
CA THR A 43 -13.21 11.33 -7.01
C THR A 43 -11.79 11.36 -6.44
N ILE A 44 -11.37 10.32 -5.72
CA ILE A 44 -10.00 10.22 -5.18
C ILE A 44 -8.99 10.03 -6.32
N TYR A 45 -9.29 9.17 -7.29
CA TYR A 45 -8.44 8.91 -8.45
C TYR A 45 -8.18 10.19 -9.24
N GLU A 46 -9.24 10.94 -9.57
CA GLU A 46 -9.16 12.20 -10.31
C GLU A 46 -8.33 13.24 -9.55
N LYS A 47 -8.48 13.35 -8.22
CA LYS A 47 -7.63 14.24 -7.39
C LYS A 47 -6.14 13.91 -7.51
N VAL A 48 -5.80 12.62 -7.53
CA VAL A 48 -4.40 12.16 -7.67
C VAL A 48 -3.88 12.47 -9.07
N VAL A 49 -4.66 12.19 -10.11
CA VAL A 49 -4.31 12.48 -11.52
C VAL A 49 -4.13 13.98 -11.73
N ASP A 50 -5.05 14.81 -11.23
CA ASP A 50 -4.97 16.27 -11.34
C ASP A 50 -3.72 16.84 -10.66
N ALA A 51 -3.38 16.33 -9.47
CA ALA A 51 -2.16 16.73 -8.77
C ALA A 51 -0.90 16.34 -9.55
N GLU A 52 -0.86 15.15 -10.16
CA GLU A 52 0.24 14.72 -11.03
C GLU A 52 0.39 15.66 -12.24
N GLN A 53 -0.71 15.96 -12.92
CA GLN A 53 -0.71 16.81 -14.11
C GLN A 53 -0.25 18.23 -13.80
N LYS A 54 -0.74 18.79 -12.68
CA LYS A 54 -0.37 20.13 -12.19
C LYS A 54 0.98 20.17 -11.47
N LYS A 55 1.68 19.03 -11.35
CA LYS A 55 2.95 18.89 -10.61
C LYS A 55 2.86 19.42 -9.18
N LYS A 56 1.72 19.20 -8.54
CA LYS A 56 1.46 19.58 -7.14
C LYS A 56 1.70 18.40 -6.21
N GLN A 57 2.28 18.68 -5.05
CA GLN A 57 2.38 17.68 -3.99
C GLN A 57 0.98 17.42 -3.40
N LEU A 58 0.69 16.15 -3.12
CA LEU A 58 -0.58 15.72 -2.57
C LEU A 58 -0.33 14.68 -1.46
N LEU A 59 -0.91 14.93 -0.28
CA LEU A 59 -0.97 13.98 0.81
C LEU A 59 -2.44 13.65 1.08
N LEU A 60 -2.79 12.36 1.03
CA LEU A 60 -4.15 11.88 1.21
C LEU A 60 -4.21 10.73 2.22
N PHE A 61 -5.24 10.75 3.04
CA PHE A 61 -5.64 9.63 3.88
C PHE A 61 -7.02 9.15 3.43
N VAL A 62 -7.10 7.91 2.96
CA VAL A 62 -8.34 7.30 2.48
C VAL A 62 -8.82 6.28 3.50
N TYR A 63 -10.01 6.51 4.05
CA TYR A 63 -10.66 5.62 5.01
C TYR A 63 -11.85 4.90 4.38
N GLY A 64 -12.16 3.72 4.91
CA GLY A 64 -13.33 2.95 4.52
C GLY A 64 -13.36 1.62 5.25
N SER A 65 -14.56 1.06 5.44
CA SER A 65 -14.75 -0.25 6.08
C SER A 65 -14.10 -1.39 5.29
N GLY A 66 -14.04 -2.59 5.88
CA GLY A 66 -13.64 -3.79 5.16
C GLY A 66 -14.50 -3.99 3.90
N GLY A 67 -13.90 -4.44 2.80
CA GLY A 67 -14.64 -4.72 1.57
C GLY A 67 -14.92 -3.51 0.65
N THR A 68 -14.56 -2.29 1.03
CA THR A 68 -14.81 -1.08 0.20
C THR A 68 -13.89 -0.90 -1.01
N GLY A 69 -13.14 -1.94 -1.40
CA GLY A 69 -12.27 -1.89 -2.58
C GLY A 69 -11.07 -0.93 -2.48
N LYS A 70 -10.60 -0.55 -1.29
CA LYS A 70 -9.40 0.31 -1.13
C LYS A 70 -8.19 -0.22 -1.89
N THR A 71 -7.94 -1.52 -1.82
CA THR A 71 -6.85 -2.16 -2.58
C THR A 71 -7.02 -2.01 -4.09
N PHE A 72 -8.27 -2.12 -4.58
CA PHE A 72 -8.57 -1.89 -5.99
C PHE A 72 -8.26 -0.44 -6.38
N LEU A 73 -8.72 0.55 -5.61
CA LEU A 73 -8.39 1.97 -5.83
C LEU A 73 -6.87 2.21 -5.88
N TRP A 74 -6.11 1.71 -4.91
CA TRP A 74 -4.65 1.87 -4.90
C TRP A 74 -3.98 1.18 -6.09
N THR A 75 -4.49 0.03 -6.51
CA THR A 75 -4.01 -0.70 -7.69
C THR A 75 -4.26 0.10 -8.97
N THR A 76 -5.43 0.74 -9.10
CA THR A 76 -5.77 1.61 -10.23
C THR A 76 -4.87 2.85 -10.29
N ILE A 77 -4.56 3.45 -9.13
CA ILE A 77 -3.61 4.57 -9.06
C ILE A 77 -2.20 4.12 -9.46
N LEU A 78 -1.74 2.96 -8.96
CA LEU A 78 -0.44 2.39 -9.34
C LEU A 78 -0.33 2.14 -10.84
N SER A 79 -1.37 1.57 -11.46
CA SER A 79 -1.37 1.32 -12.90
C SER A 79 -1.31 2.61 -13.71
N TYR A 80 -1.98 3.68 -13.27
CA TYR A 80 -1.86 5.00 -13.90
C TYR A 80 -0.42 5.50 -13.96
N PHE A 81 0.28 5.56 -12.82
CA PHE A 81 1.66 6.05 -12.78
C PHE A 81 2.62 5.18 -13.58
N ARG A 82 2.50 3.86 -13.47
CA ARG A 82 3.34 2.91 -14.21
C ARG A 82 3.08 2.97 -15.71
N SER A 83 1.84 3.19 -16.14
CA SER A 83 1.49 3.39 -17.57
C SER A 83 2.17 4.62 -18.17
N LYS A 84 2.54 5.60 -17.34
CA LYS A 84 3.28 6.81 -17.70
C LYS A 84 4.80 6.65 -17.54
N GLY A 85 5.29 5.43 -17.29
CA GLY A 85 6.72 5.16 -17.04
C GLY A 85 7.26 5.83 -15.77
N LYS A 86 6.39 6.19 -14.81
CA LYS A 86 6.80 6.82 -13.55
C LYS A 86 7.18 5.77 -12.52
N ILE A 87 8.19 6.09 -11.73
CA ILE A 87 8.59 5.28 -10.57
C ILE A 87 7.64 5.60 -9.41
N ILE A 88 6.88 4.60 -8.97
CA ILE A 88 5.96 4.69 -7.83
C ILE A 88 6.21 3.52 -6.86
N LEU A 89 6.21 3.77 -5.55
CA LEU A 89 6.49 2.74 -4.55
C LEU A 89 5.22 2.34 -3.82
N ALA A 90 4.74 1.12 -4.06
CA ALA A 90 3.66 0.51 -3.28
C ALA A 90 4.22 -0.08 -1.97
N VAL A 91 3.77 0.45 -0.83
CA VAL A 91 4.20 -0.04 0.49
C VAL A 91 3.02 -0.36 1.39
N ALA A 92 3.16 -1.42 2.18
CA ALA A 92 2.20 -1.80 3.22
C ALA A 92 2.89 -2.03 4.56
N ALA A 93 2.16 -1.98 5.66
CA ALA A 93 2.72 -2.28 6.98
C ALA A 93 2.97 -3.78 7.20
N SER A 94 2.05 -4.63 6.72
CA SER A 94 2.11 -6.10 6.86
C SER A 94 2.55 -6.78 5.57
N GLY A 95 3.23 -7.92 5.69
CA GLY A 95 3.60 -8.77 4.56
C GLY A 95 2.38 -9.19 3.74
N ILE A 96 1.31 -9.66 4.38
CA ILE A 96 0.08 -10.09 3.70
C ILE A 96 -0.56 -8.93 2.92
N ALA A 97 -0.60 -7.74 3.52
CA ALA A 97 -1.14 -6.56 2.85
C ALA A 97 -0.28 -6.14 1.64
N SER A 98 1.05 -6.31 1.72
CA SER A 98 1.94 -5.98 0.60
C SER A 98 1.73 -6.88 -0.62
N LEU A 99 1.33 -8.14 -0.41
CA LEU A 99 1.02 -9.07 -1.50
C LEU A 99 -0.20 -8.66 -2.33
N LEU A 100 -1.11 -7.87 -1.74
CA LEU A 100 -2.31 -7.39 -2.42
C LEU A 100 -2.03 -6.19 -3.35
N LEU A 101 -0.86 -5.57 -3.24
CA LEU A 101 -0.45 -4.48 -4.10
C LEU A 101 0.55 -5.01 -5.14
N PRO A 102 0.43 -4.66 -6.43
CA PRO A 102 1.37 -5.14 -7.43
C PRO A 102 2.79 -4.60 -7.17
N SER A 103 3.75 -5.52 -7.09
CA SER A 103 5.13 -5.26 -6.62
C SER A 103 5.21 -4.62 -5.23
N GLY A 104 4.17 -4.80 -4.42
CA GLY A 104 4.11 -4.28 -3.07
C GLY A 104 5.19 -4.88 -2.18
N ARG A 105 5.75 -4.04 -1.31
CA ARG A 105 6.68 -4.47 -0.25
C ARG A 105 6.22 -3.94 1.10
N THR A 106 6.74 -4.52 2.17
CA THR A 106 6.55 -3.92 3.48
C THR A 106 7.36 -2.62 3.58
N ALA A 107 6.85 -1.61 4.30
CA ALA A 107 7.59 -0.37 4.53
C ALA A 107 8.97 -0.64 5.14
N HIS A 108 9.04 -1.60 6.07
CA HIS A 108 10.29 -2.05 6.68
C HIS A 108 11.32 -2.53 5.64
N SER A 109 10.91 -3.40 4.71
CA SER A 109 11.83 -3.91 3.68
C SER A 109 12.12 -2.90 2.56
N ARG A 110 11.18 -1.99 2.26
CA ARG A 110 11.34 -0.99 1.20
C ARG A 110 12.25 0.16 1.60
N PHE A 111 12.14 0.63 2.84
CA PHE A 111 12.90 1.77 3.34
C PHE A 111 14.09 1.38 4.23
N VAL A 112 14.31 0.09 4.46
CA VAL A 112 15.39 -0.43 5.34
C VAL A 112 15.29 0.24 6.72
N ILE A 113 14.09 0.24 7.29
CA ILE A 113 13.82 0.86 8.59
C ILE A 113 14.54 0.02 9.65
N PRO A 114 15.47 0.60 10.44
CA PRO A 114 16.13 -0.15 11.50
C PRO A 114 15.10 -0.60 12.54
N ILE A 115 15.19 -1.86 12.96
CA ILE A 115 14.50 -2.35 14.15
C ILE A 115 15.51 -2.28 15.29
N ASP A 116 15.26 -1.39 16.24
CA ASP A 116 16.03 -1.34 17.49
C ASP A 116 15.58 -2.50 18.39
N PHE A 117 16.31 -3.60 18.36
CA PHE A 117 16.16 -4.69 19.31
C PHE A 117 16.72 -4.25 20.66
N THR A 118 15.86 -3.80 21.56
CA THR A 118 16.17 -3.70 22.99
C THR A 118 15.60 -4.91 23.72
N ASP A 119 16.18 -5.36 24.83
CA ASP A 119 15.72 -6.53 25.62
C ASP A 119 14.25 -6.43 26.11
N LYS A 120 13.60 -5.28 25.91
CA LYS A 120 12.17 -5.05 26.16
C LYS A 120 11.26 -5.35 24.95
N SER A 121 11.82 -5.71 23.79
CA SER A 121 11.08 -5.99 22.55
C SER A 121 10.52 -7.42 22.45
N SER A 122 10.54 -8.18 23.56
CA SER A 122 9.83 -9.46 23.67
C SER A 122 8.32 -9.23 23.78
N CYS A 123 7.56 -9.67 22.78
CA CYS A 123 6.10 -9.79 22.90
C CYS A 123 5.76 -10.94 23.86
N ASN A 124 5.61 -10.64 25.15
CA ASN A 124 5.27 -11.61 26.19
C ASN A 124 3.79 -12.02 26.09
N ILE A 125 3.42 -12.79 25.07
CA ILE A 125 2.11 -13.43 24.99
C ILE A 125 2.12 -14.63 25.95
N LYS A 126 1.59 -14.43 27.16
CA LYS A 126 1.37 -15.52 28.11
C LYS A 126 0.35 -16.50 27.52
N LYS A 127 0.73 -17.77 27.43
CA LYS A 127 -0.13 -18.88 27.02
C LYS A 127 -1.27 -19.00 28.05
N LYS A 128 -2.45 -18.43 27.78
CA LYS A 128 -3.65 -18.74 28.57
C LYS A 128 -4.17 -20.08 28.06
N ASN A 129 -4.22 -21.04 28.97
CA ASN A 129 -4.71 -22.39 28.71
C ASN A 129 -6.14 -22.35 28.16
N ALA A 130 -6.36 -23.18 27.13
CA ALA A 130 -7.63 -23.66 26.58
C ALA A 130 -8.93 -22.95 27.02
N ALA A 131 -9.31 -21.91 26.26
CA ALA A 131 -10.69 -21.67 25.81
C ALA A 131 -10.67 -20.46 24.87
N CYS A 132 -10.53 -20.70 23.57
CA CYS A 132 -10.85 -19.69 22.55
C CYS A 132 -12.36 -19.42 22.60
N ARG A 133 -12.80 -18.52 23.48
CA ARG A 133 -14.09 -17.85 23.34
C ARG A 133 -13.79 -16.49 22.73
N ALA A 134 -14.14 -16.33 21.46
CA ALA A 134 -14.24 -15.01 20.85
C ALA A 134 -15.17 -14.15 21.73
N PRO A 135 -14.80 -12.90 22.08
CA PRO A 135 -15.76 -11.97 22.66
C PRO A 135 -16.86 -11.74 21.61
N LYS A 136 -18.03 -12.34 21.84
CA LYS A 136 -19.28 -11.85 21.24
C LYS A 136 -19.63 -10.56 21.97
N GLU A 137 -19.95 -9.54 21.18
CA GLU A 137 -20.89 -8.44 21.47
C GLU A 137 -20.67 -7.63 22.75
N ASP A 138 -20.17 -6.39 22.60
CA ASP A 138 -20.37 -5.28 23.55
C ASP A 138 -20.32 -3.94 22.80
N PHE A 139 -21.19 -3.76 21.80
CA PHE A 139 -21.36 -2.46 21.10
C PHE A 139 -22.84 -2.15 20.84
N TYR A 140 -23.68 -2.32 21.86
CA TYR A 140 -25.00 -1.67 21.95
C TYR A 140 -25.33 -1.50 23.43
N ASP A 141 -24.70 -0.51 24.05
CA ASP A 141 -25.30 0.18 25.18
C ASP A 141 -24.73 1.60 25.17
N HIS A 142 -25.54 2.60 25.52
CA HIS A 142 -25.39 4.06 25.31
C HIS A 142 -26.11 4.65 24.08
N MET A 143 -27.42 4.42 24.01
CA MET A 143 -28.40 5.50 23.83
C MET A 143 -29.67 5.14 24.59
N GLY A 144 -29.75 5.66 25.83
CA GLY A 144 -31.01 5.95 26.49
C GLY A 144 -31.37 7.41 26.29
#